data_AF-A0A1H6F7Z4-F1
#
_entry.id   AF-A0A1H6F7Z4-F1
#
_cell.length_a   1.000
_cell.length_b   1.000
_cell.length_c   1.000
_cell.angle_alpha   90.00
_cell.angle_beta   90.00
_cell.angle_gamma   90.00
#
_symmetry.space_group_name_H-M   'P 1'
#
loop_
_entity.id
_entity.type
_entity.pdbx_description
1 polymer ?
#
loop_
_entity_poly.entity_id
_entity_poly.type
_entity_poly.pdbx_seq_one_letter_code
_entity_poly.pdbx_strand_id
1 'polypeptide(L)'
;MMAGGYFNPFLSEAGIAEDYDRAKSDFIARRKPCNDFDKHKSKFKEIQKDLANGRRKLINFKEGHLRAGDFYVHNGVLMLLEKVNISQKEQSFSSGNRVRKDGRTKCIFENGTMSNMLYRSLAKILHINGQVVTQNIDKVNEDFIEQFSNITNEDEEAGYIYVLKSKSTDEKIISIQNLYKIGYSKIDVEERIKNAEKEPTYLMAPVRIQGAWKCFNMNPHKLEQLLHNFFGNSCLELDVFDEKGKRHSPREWFIAPIEVIEQAIELIINGKIINYKFDTENMTIIGKC
;
A
#
# COMPACT_ATOMS: atom_id res chain seq x y z
N MET A 1 -9.23 24.25 -12.05
CA MET A 1 -9.13 23.62 -13.38
C MET A 1 -8.88 22.14 -13.13
N MET A 2 -9.90 21.31 -13.35
CA MET A 2 -9.94 19.90 -12.93
C MET A 2 -9.13 19.02 -13.90
N ALA A 3 -8.21 18.21 -13.39
CA ALA A 3 -7.35 17.33 -14.16
C ALA A 3 -8.08 16.03 -14.54
N GLY A 4 -8.04 15.71 -15.83
CA GLY A 4 -8.67 14.54 -16.45
C GLY A 4 -8.11 13.21 -15.96
N GLY A 5 -9.04 12.31 -15.61
CA GLY A 5 -8.77 10.88 -15.53
C GLY A 5 -8.47 10.32 -16.93
N TYR A 6 -7.68 9.24 -16.97
CA TYR A 6 -7.40 8.50 -18.19
C TYR A 6 -8.70 7.95 -18.79
N PHE A 7 -9.27 8.72 -19.72
CA PHE A 7 -10.41 8.30 -20.54
C PHE A 7 -9.87 7.32 -21.58
N ASN A 8 -10.32 6.07 -21.53
CA ASN A 8 -10.07 5.11 -22.61
C ASN A 8 -10.95 5.53 -23.80
N PRO A 9 -10.40 6.02 -24.92
CA PRO A 9 -11.18 6.66 -25.99
C PRO A 9 -12.09 5.69 -26.78
N PHE A 10 -12.10 4.40 -26.43
CA PHE A 10 -12.95 3.38 -27.04
C PHE A 10 -14.22 3.04 -26.24
N LEU A 11 -14.43 3.63 -25.05
CA LEU A 11 -15.64 3.42 -24.27
C LEU A 11 -16.24 4.78 -23.92
N SER A 12 -17.42 5.07 -24.49
CA SER A 12 -18.20 6.26 -24.12
C SER A 12 -18.57 6.22 -22.63
N GLU A 13 -18.83 7.39 -22.02
CA GLU A 13 -19.37 7.48 -20.66
C GLU A 13 -20.60 6.59 -20.46
N ALA A 14 -21.46 6.50 -21.49
CA ALA A 14 -22.59 5.59 -21.54
C ALA A 14 -22.17 4.10 -21.43
N GLY A 15 -21.11 3.68 -22.13
CA GLY A 15 -20.61 2.30 -22.07
C GLY A 15 -19.98 1.94 -20.71
N ILE A 16 -19.35 2.91 -20.04
CA ILE A 16 -18.80 2.71 -18.68
C ILE A 16 -19.95 2.51 -17.67
N ALA A 17 -21.00 3.32 -17.78
CA ALA A 17 -22.20 3.25 -16.94
C ALA A 17 -22.98 1.95 -17.16
N GLU A 18 -23.25 1.56 -18.41
CA GLU A 18 -23.95 0.31 -18.73
C GLU A 18 -23.23 -0.93 -18.21
N ASP A 19 -21.91 -1.02 -18.42
CA ASP A 19 -21.13 -2.16 -17.91
C ASP A 19 -21.01 -2.13 -16.37
N TYR A 20 -21.10 -0.96 -15.73
CA TYR A 20 -21.14 -0.86 -14.27
C TYR A 20 -22.48 -1.36 -13.73
N ASP A 21 -23.59 -0.93 -14.33
CA ASP A 21 -24.93 -1.40 -13.96
C ASP A 21 -25.06 -2.91 -14.15
N ARG A 22 -24.48 -3.45 -15.22
CA ARG A 22 -24.39 -4.90 -15.43
C ARG A 22 -23.59 -5.59 -14.32
N ALA A 23 -22.41 -5.07 -13.95
CA ALA A 23 -21.57 -5.65 -12.89
C ALA A 23 -22.23 -5.56 -11.50
N LYS A 24 -22.89 -4.45 -11.20
CA LYS A 24 -23.65 -4.20 -9.96
C LYS A 24 -24.88 -5.11 -9.87
N SER A 25 -25.63 -5.25 -10.96
CA SER A 25 -26.74 -6.20 -11.06
C SER A 25 -26.26 -7.64 -10.85
N ASP A 26 -25.18 -8.05 -11.51
CA ASP A 26 -24.55 -9.37 -11.30
C ASP A 26 -24.07 -9.58 -9.85
N PHE A 27 -23.61 -8.51 -9.19
CA PHE A 27 -23.16 -8.54 -7.80
C PHE A 27 -24.30 -8.70 -6.79
N ILE A 28 -25.46 -8.07 -7.05
CA ILE A 28 -26.64 -8.11 -6.16
C ILE A 28 -27.49 -9.35 -6.45
N ALA A 29 -27.80 -9.65 -7.71
CA ALA A 29 -28.73 -10.70 -8.13
C ALA A 29 -28.19 -12.13 -7.95
N ARG A 30 -26.87 -12.32 -7.80
CA ARG A 30 -26.24 -13.66 -7.67
C ARG A 30 -25.86 -14.05 -6.24
N ARG A 31 -26.22 -13.25 -5.24
CA ARG A 31 -25.97 -13.62 -3.85
C ARG A 31 -26.87 -14.77 -3.44
N LYS A 32 -26.28 -15.80 -2.87
CA LYS A 32 -27.00 -16.95 -2.30
C LYS A 32 -26.64 -17.09 -0.82
N PRO A 33 -27.50 -17.71 0.01
CA PRO A 33 -27.14 -18.07 1.37
C PRO A 33 -25.82 -18.86 1.39
N CYS A 34 -24.94 -18.53 2.33
CA CYS A 34 -23.68 -19.22 2.54
C CYS A 34 -23.86 -20.30 3.61
N ASN A 35 -24.07 -21.55 3.19
CA ASN A 35 -24.30 -22.68 4.10
C ASN A 35 -23.17 -22.87 5.12
N ASP A 36 -21.95 -22.51 4.77
CA ASP A 36 -20.75 -22.69 5.59
C ASP A 36 -20.33 -21.40 6.33
N PHE A 37 -21.23 -20.41 6.46
CA PHE A 37 -20.87 -19.09 6.97
C PHE A 37 -20.30 -19.12 8.39
N ASP A 38 -20.72 -20.08 9.23
CA ASP A 38 -20.22 -20.21 10.60
C ASP A 38 -18.69 -20.41 10.65
N LYS A 39 -18.08 -20.99 9.60
CA LYS A 39 -16.61 -21.12 9.49
C LYS A 39 -15.90 -19.77 9.32
N HIS A 40 -16.61 -18.74 8.88
CA HIS A 40 -16.07 -17.42 8.56
C HIS A 40 -16.52 -16.33 9.53
N LYS A 41 -17.62 -16.55 10.26
CA LYS A 41 -18.26 -15.57 11.15
C LYS A 41 -17.31 -14.95 12.18
N SER A 42 -16.42 -15.75 12.77
CA SER A 42 -15.40 -15.27 13.71
C SER A 42 -14.43 -14.29 13.05
N LYS A 43 -13.98 -14.57 11.82
CA LYS A 43 -13.07 -13.71 11.07
C LYS A 43 -13.69 -12.34 10.78
N PHE A 44 -14.96 -12.30 10.36
CA PHE A 44 -15.67 -11.03 10.13
C PHE A 44 -15.75 -10.18 11.41
N LYS A 45 -16.08 -10.81 12.55
CA LYS A 45 -16.10 -10.12 13.85
C LYS A 45 -14.73 -9.57 14.26
N GLU A 46 -13.66 -10.34 14.04
CA GLU A 46 -12.28 -9.88 14.30
C GLU A 46 -11.93 -8.66 13.45
N ILE A 47 -12.20 -8.72 12.14
CA ILE A 47 -11.92 -7.61 11.22
C ILE A 47 -12.71 -6.36 11.61
N GLN A 48 -13.99 -6.48 11.94
CA GLN A 48 -14.81 -5.36 12.38
C GLN A 48 -14.28 -4.73 13.68
N LYS A 49 -13.89 -5.57 14.66
CA LYS A 49 -13.27 -5.10 15.91
C LYS A 49 -11.95 -4.38 15.64
N ASP A 50 -11.12 -4.91 14.75
CA ASP A 50 -9.84 -4.30 14.38
C ASP A 50 -10.02 -2.95 13.67
N LEU A 51 -11.00 -2.84 12.77
CA LEU A 51 -11.35 -1.59 12.11
C LEU A 51 -11.88 -0.55 13.11
N ALA A 52 -12.76 -0.95 14.03
CA ALA A 52 -13.29 -0.08 15.08
C ALA A 52 -12.19 0.45 16.01
N ASN A 53 -11.19 -0.38 16.31
CA ASN A 53 -10.05 -0.03 17.16
C ASN A 53 -8.88 0.60 16.38
N GLY A 54 -9.03 0.88 15.08
CA GLY A 54 -7.98 1.49 14.25
C GLY A 54 -6.77 0.59 13.96
N ARG A 55 -6.83 -0.70 14.32
CA ARG A 55 -5.78 -1.70 14.06
C ARG A 55 -5.73 -2.15 12.61
N ARG A 56 -6.80 -1.88 11.86
CA ARG A 56 -6.88 -1.98 10.41
C ARG A 56 -7.48 -0.68 9.88
N LYS A 57 -7.14 -0.34 8.64
CA LYS A 57 -7.68 0.83 7.94
C LYS A 57 -8.39 0.39 6.67
N LEU A 58 -9.27 1.25 6.18
CA LEU A 58 -9.87 1.14 4.85
C LEU A 58 -9.10 2.06 3.90
N ILE A 59 -8.55 1.50 2.83
CA ILE A 59 -7.88 2.26 1.79
C ILE A 59 -8.58 2.05 0.45
N ASN A 60 -8.49 3.03 -0.45
CA ASN A 60 -9.10 2.90 -1.76
C ASN A 60 -8.51 1.71 -2.53
N PHE A 61 -9.39 0.95 -3.18
CA PHE A 61 -8.99 -0.21 -3.97
C PHE A 61 -8.23 0.19 -5.23
N LYS A 62 -7.20 -0.59 -5.57
CA LYS A 62 -6.45 -0.54 -6.83
C LYS A 62 -6.37 -1.94 -7.42
N GLU A 63 -6.28 -2.09 -8.74
CA GLU A 63 -6.36 -3.40 -9.42
C GLU A 63 -5.34 -4.43 -8.90
N GLY A 64 -4.16 -4.00 -8.43
CA GLY A 64 -3.14 -4.88 -7.85
C GLY A 64 -3.42 -5.40 -6.44
N HIS A 65 -4.49 -4.92 -5.77
CA HIS A 65 -4.83 -5.31 -4.40
C HIS A 65 -5.72 -6.55 -4.31
N LEU A 66 -6.30 -7.02 -5.43
CA LEU A 66 -7.26 -8.12 -5.39
C LEU A 66 -6.56 -9.48 -5.21
N ARG A 67 -6.64 -10.03 -3.99
CA ARG A 67 -6.00 -11.29 -3.58
C ARG A 67 -6.96 -12.18 -2.81
N ALA A 68 -6.82 -13.50 -2.98
CA ALA A 68 -7.54 -14.48 -2.18
C ALA A 68 -7.07 -14.43 -0.72
N GLY A 69 -7.99 -14.58 0.22
CA GLY A 69 -7.76 -14.45 1.66
C GLY A 69 -8.01 -13.05 2.23
N ASP A 70 -8.00 -12.02 1.39
CA ASP A 70 -8.13 -10.62 1.83
C ASP A 70 -9.60 -10.17 1.96
N PHE A 71 -9.79 -9.09 2.73
CA PHE A 71 -11.08 -8.48 3.01
C PHE A 71 -11.24 -7.14 2.29
N TYR A 72 -12.47 -6.85 1.86
CA TYR A 72 -12.84 -5.65 1.13
C TYR A 72 -14.17 -5.13 1.64
N VAL A 73 -14.41 -3.83 1.48
CA VAL A 73 -15.71 -3.21 1.75
C VAL A 73 -16.24 -2.67 0.44
N HIS A 74 -17.49 -2.99 0.12
CA HIS A 74 -18.20 -2.41 -1.01
C HIS A 74 -19.59 -1.95 -0.58
N ASN A 75 -19.89 -0.67 -0.78
CA ASN A 75 -21.12 -0.02 -0.31
C ASN A 75 -21.43 -0.32 1.17
N GLY A 76 -20.42 -0.25 2.03
CA GLY A 76 -20.55 -0.50 3.46
C GLY A 76 -20.69 -1.97 3.88
N VAL A 77 -20.67 -2.91 2.92
CA VAL A 77 -20.72 -4.35 3.22
C VAL A 77 -19.32 -4.95 3.16
N LEU A 78 -18.88 -5.54 4.27
CA LEU A 78 -17.63 -6.27 4.38
C LEU A 78 -17.72 -7.64 3.70
N MET A 79 -16.69 -7.97 2.93
CA MET A 79 -16.58 -9.23 2.19
C MET A 79 -15.17 -9.83 2.22
N LEU A 80 -15.11 -11.16 2.27
CA LEU A 80 -13.91 -11.98 2.14
C LEU A 80 -13.84 -12.53 0.71
N LEU A 81 -12.72 -12.30 0.02
CA LEU A 81 -12.42 -13.02 -1.22
C LEU A 81 -11.78 -14.36 -0.85
N GLU A 82 -12.59 -15.40 -0.65
CA GLU A 82 -12.10 -16.68 -0.14
C GLU A 82 -11.20 -17.40 -1.15
N LYS A 83 -11.62 -17.43 -2.42
CA LYS A 83 -10.89 -18.12 -3.50
C LYS A 83 -11.00 -17.39 -4.82
N VAL A 84 -9.96 -17.54 -5.64
CA VAL A 84 -9.90 -17.04 -7.01
C VAL A 84 -9.50 -18.20 -7.91
N ASN A 85 -10.44 -18.68 -8.74
CA ASN A 85 -10.18 -19.72 -9.73
C ASN A 85 -9.85 -19.04 -11.06
N ILE A 86 -8.59 -18.66 -11.26
CA ILE A 86 -8.11 -18.11 -12.54
C ILE A 86 -7.76 -19.25 -13.48
N SER A 87 -8.40 -19.26 -14.65
CA SER A 87 -7.90 -19.92 -15.84
C SER A 87 -7.29 -18.86 -16.75
N GLN A 88 -6.02 -18.99 -17.12
CA GLN A 88 -5.48 -18.17 -18.21
C GLN A 88 -6.01 -18.76 -19.52
N LYS A 89 -6.85 -18.01 -20.24
CA LYS A 89 -7.22 -18.35 -21.61
C LYS A 89 -6.67 -17.29 -22.53
N GLU A 90 -5.94 -17.73 -23.53
CA GLU A 90 -5.56 -16.90 -24.67
C GLU A 90 -6.82 -16.64 -25.49
N GLN A 91 -7.20 -15.37 -25.65
CA GLN A 91 -8.32 -15.00 -26.52
C GLN A 91 -7.76 -14.23 -27.71
N SER A 92 -8.00 -14.76 -28.90
CA SER A 92 -7.67 -14.13 -30.17
C SER A 92 -8.68 -13.04 -30.50
N PHE A 93 -8.20 -11.83 -30.74
CA PHE A 93 -9.00 -10.73 -31.30
C PHE A 93 -8.42 -10.34 -32.67
N SER A 94 -9.21 -9.64 -33.48
CA SER A 94 -8.76 -9.06 -34.76
C SER A 94 -7.57 -8.10 -34.60
N SER A 95 -7.33 -7.58 -33.38
CA SER A 95 -6.20 -6.72 -33.02
C SER A 95 -5.02 -7.46 -32.36
N GLY A 96 -4.96 -8.80 -32.46
CA GLY A 96 -3.91 -9.63 -31.86
C GLY A 96 -4.35 -10.46 -30.64
N ASN A 97 -3.56 -11.50 -30.33
CA ASN A 97 -3.81 -12.39 -29.20
C ASN A 97 -3.55 -11.67 -27.86
N ARG A 98 -4.49 -11.78 -26.91
CA ARG A 98 -4.30 -11.30 -25.55
C ARG A 98 -4.50 -12.45 -24.57
N VAL A 99 -3.48 -12.72 -23.75
CA VAL A 99 -3.62 -13.62 -22.60
C VAL A 99 -4.52 -12.94 -21.59
N ARG A 100 -5.71 -13.50 -21.36
CA ARG A 100 -6.72 -12.93 -20.48
C ARG A 100 -6.80 -13.77 -19.20
N LYS A 101 -6.59 -13.12 -18.05
CA LYS A 101 -7.03 -13.67 -16.76
C LYS A 101 -8.55 -13.70 -16.78
N ASP A 102 -9.11 -14.90 -16.89
CA ASP A 102 -10.54 -15.19 -16.83
C ASP A 102 -10.77 -16.16 -15.68
N GLY A 103 -11.83 -16.00 -14.91
CA GLY A 103 -11.97 -16.77 -13.68
C GLY A 103 -13.12 -16.33 -12.79
N ARG A 104 -13.61 -17.29 -11.99
CA ARG A 104 -14.64 -17.03 -10.98
C ARG A 104 -14.01 -16.87 -9.61
N THR A 105 -14.60 -15.98 -8.83
CA THR A 105 -14.26 -15.76 -7.43
C THR A 105 -15.22 -16.56 -6.56
N LYS A 106 -14.85 -16.77 -5.29
CA LYS A 106 -15.78 -17.13 -4.23
C LYS A 106 -15.72 -16.03 -3.18
N CYS A 107 -16.75 -15.20 -3.15
CA CYS A 107 -16.87 -14.07 -2.23
C CYS A 107 -17.86 -14.42 -1.13
N ILE A 108 -17.48 -14.23 0.13
CA ILE A 108 -18.34 -14.40 1.30
C ILE A 108 -18.60 -13.03 1.89
N PHE A 109 -19.84 -12.73 2.26
CA PHE A 109 -20.25 -11.44 2.81
C PHE A 109 -20.58 -11.58 4.30
N GLU A 110 -20.36 -10.51 5.06
CA GLU A 110 -20.61 -10.48 6.52
C GLU A 110 -22.07 -10.79 6.91
N ASN A 111 -23.01 -10.60 5.97
CA ASN A 111 -24.43 -10.87 6.16
C ASN A 111 -24.82 -12.34 5.90
N GLY A 112 -23.85 -13.25 5.80
CA GLY A 112 -24.10 -14.68 5.61
C GLY A 112 -24.46 -15.08 4.18
N THR A 113 -24.20 -14.22 3.19
CA THR A 113 -24.38 -14.56 1.77
C THR A 113 -23.04 -14.82 1.08
N MET A 114 -23.08 -15.47 -0.07
CA MET A 114 -21.93 -15.67 -0.95
C MET A 114 -22.26 -15.38 -2.41
N SER A 115 -21.25 -15.01 -3.21
CA SER A 115 -21.38 -14.82 -4.66
C SER A 115 -20.17 -15.39 -5.39
N ASN A 116 -20.44 -15.99 -6.55
CA ASN A 116 -19.42 -16.54 -7.44
C ASN A 116 -19.28 -15.70 -8.72
N MET A 117 -19.01 -14.40 -8.55
CA MET A 117 -18.89 -13.46 -9.66
C MET A 117 -17.58 -13.64 -10.42
N LEU A 118 -17.54 -13.12 -11.65
CA LEU A 118 -16.30 -13.08 -12.43
C LEU A 118 -15.29 -12.15 -11.74
N TYR A 119 -14.02 -12.54 -11.76
CA TYR A 119 -12.92 -11.77 -11.17
C TYR A 119 -12.92 -10.31 -11.64
N ARG A 120 -13.20 -10.08 -12.93
CA ARG A 120 -13.24 -8.74 -13.51
C ARG A 120 -14.43 -7.92 -13.04
N SER A 121 -15.59 -8.55 -12.89
CA SER A 121 -16.76 -7.88 -12.31
C SER A 121 -16.45 -7.43 -10.89
N LEU A 122 -15.80 -8.29 -10.08
CA LEU A 122 -15.35 -7.94 -8.73
C LEU A 122 -14.34 -6.79 -8.73
N ALA A 123 -13.31 -6.87 -9.58
CA ALA A 123 -12.31 -5.81 -9.70
C ALA A 123 -12.95 -4.47 -10.09
N LYS A 124 -13.89 -4.47 -11.04
CA LYS A 124 -14.56 -3.25 -11.52
C LYS A 124 -15.42 -2.61 -10.43
N ILE A 125 -16.25 -3.38 -9.71
CA ILE A 125 -17.11 -2.81 -8.66
C ILE A 125 -16.27 -2.27 -7.50
N LEU A 126 -15.14 -2.91 -7.18
CA LEU A 126 -14.23 -2.45 -6.14
C LEU A 126 -13.44 -1.21 -6.60
N HIS A 127 -13.11 -1.10 -7.88
CA HIS A 127 -12.45 0.08 -8.43
C HIS A 127 -13.31 1.34 -8.35
N ILE A 128 -14.63 1.20 -8.51
CA ILE A 128 -15.55 2.34 -8.49
C ILE A 128 -15.86 2.76 -7.06
N ASN A 129 -16.37 1.84 -6.22
CA ASN A 129 -16.82 2.13 -4.85
C ASN A 129 -16.38 1.05 -3.86
N GLY A 130 -15.12 0.61 -3.93
CA GLY A 130 -14.56 -0.41 -3.05
C GLY A 130 -13.37 0.08 -2.25
N GLN A 131 -13.23 -0.48 -1.06
CA GLN A 131 -12.10 -0.29 -0.16
C GLN A 131 -11.46 -1.63 0.17
N VAL A 132 -10.16 -1.61 0.40
CA VAL A 132 -9.39 -2.76 0.89
C VAL A 132 -9.24 -2.60 2.40
N VAL A 133 -9.46 -3.69 3.13
CA VAL A 133 -9.13 -3.77 4.55
C VAL A 133 -7.64 -4.08 4.65
N THR A 134 -6.86 -3.19 5.27
CA THR A 134 -5.43 -3.44 5.47
C THR A 134 -5.19 -4.64 6.38
N GLN A 135 -3.96 -5.16 6.36
CA GLN A 135 -3.53 -6.13 7.38
C GLN A 135 -3.63 -5.53 8.79
N ASN A 136 -3.75 -6.40 9.80
CA ASN A 136 -3.76 -5.98 11.20
C ASN A 136 -2.36 -5.47 11.54
N ILE A 137 -2.29 -4.23 12.01
CA ILE A 137 -1.03 -3.57 12.31
C ILE A 137 -0.24 -4.30 13.40
N ASP A 138 -0.90 -4.89 14.39
CA ASP A 138 -0.28 -5.64 15.49
C ASP A 138 0.31 -6.97 14.98
N LYS A 139 -0.37 -7.68 14.08
CA LYS A 139 0.14 -8.93 13.48
C LYS A 139 1.32 -8.69 12.54
N VAL A 140 1.28 -7.60 11.77
CA VAL A 140 2.43 -7.15 10.95
C VAL A 140 3.63 -6.82 11.84
N ASN A 141 3.36 -6.27 13.03
CA ASN A 141 4.38 -5.94 14.02
C ASN A 141 4.92 -7.20 14.74
N GLU A 142 4.10 -8.20 15.05
CA GLU A 142 4.53 -9.49 15.66
C GLU A 142 5.48 -10.26 14.71
N ASP A 143 5.10 -10.42 13.43
CA ASP A 143 5.95 -11.02 12.38
C ASP A 143 7.27 -10.24 12.15
N PHE A 144 7.35 -9.01 12.63
CA PHE A 144 8.53 -8.16 12.55
C PHE A 144 9.47 -8.38 13.74
N ILE A 145 8.95 -8.51 14.96
CA ILE A 145 9.74 -8.83 16.16
C ILE A 145 10.51 -10.13 15.96
N GLU A 146 9.85 -11.19 15.48
CA GLU A 146 10.47 -12.52 15.32
C GLU A 146 11.62 -12.54 14.29
N GLN A 147 11.58 -11.65 13.29
CA GLN A 147 12.62 -11.56 12.26
C GLN A 147 13.78 -10.63 12.64
N PHE A 148 13.52 -9.58 13.42
CA PHE A 148 14.54 -8.60 13.82
C PHE A 148 15.28 -8.94 15.12
N SER A 149 14.67 -9.71 16.02
CA SER A 149 15.31 -10.11 17.27
C SER A 149 16.29 -11.29 17.13
N ASN A 150 16.40 -11.87 15.93
CA ASN A 150 17.26 -13.02 15.60
C ASN A 150 18.44 -12.65 14.68
N ILE A 151 19.01 -11.45 14.81
CA ILE A 151 20.23 -11.10 14.06
C ILE A 151 21.41 -11.88 14.66
N THR A 152 22.05 -12.73 13.85
CA THR A 152 23.24 -13.52 14.22
C THR A 152 24.39 -13.23 13.27
N ASN A 153 25.64 -13.58 13.66
CA ASN A 153 26.83 -13.37 12.81
C ASN A 153 26.84 -14.23 11.52
N GLU A 154 25.82 -15.05 11.28
CA GLU A 154 25.67 -15.96 10.13
C GLU A 154 24.68 -15.44 9.07
N ASP A 155 24.15 -14.22 9.22
CA ASP A 155 23.09 -13.66 8.38
C ASP A 155 23.53 -13.22 6.96
N GLU A 156 22.68 -13.46 5.95
CA GLU A 156 22.91 -13.09 4.55
C GLU A 156 22.58 -11.62 4.20
N GLU A 157 23.32 -11.09 3.21
CA GLU A 157 23.24 -9.79 2.50
C GLU A 157 22.94 -8.54 3.35
N ALA A 158 24.00 -7.81 3.72
CA ALA A 158 23.90 -6.50 4.38
C ALA A 158 23.32 -5.43 3.45
N GLY A 159 22.39 -4.62 3.97
CA GLY A 159 21.88 -3.43 3.30
C GLY A 159 21.97 -2.18 4.19
N TYR A 160 21.55 -1.05 3.65
CA TYR A 160 21.62 0.26 4.28
C TYR A 160 20.24 0.90 4.34
N ILE A 161 19.75 1.22 5.54
CA ILE A 161 18.74 2.27 5.68
C ILE A 161 19.48 3.60 5.50
N TYR A 162 18.97 4.50 4.68
CA TYR A 162 19.59 5.82 4.47
C TYR A 162 18.56 6.94 4.61
N VAL A 163 19.04 8.10 5.03
CA VAL A 163 18.27 9.33 5.16
C VAL A 163 18.87 10.38 4.25
N LEU A 164 18.05 11.00 3.40
CA LEU A 164 18.49 12.02 2.45
C LEU A 164 17.76 13.34 2.67
N LYS A 165 18.45 14.43 2.37
CA LYS A 165 17.88 15.78 2.25
C LYS A 165 17.90 16.22 0.80
N SER A 166 16.80 16.79 0.31
CA SER A 166 16.74 17.35 -1.06
C SER A 166 17.66 18.57 -1.17
N LYS A 167 18.31 18.72 -2.32
CA LYS A 167 19.01 19.95 -2.75
C LYS A 167 18.22 20.69 -3.83
N SER A 168 16.91 20.44 -3.93
CA SER A 168 16.05 21.15 -4.88
C SER A 168 16.11 22.66 -4.66
N THR A 169 16.03 23.41 -5.75
CA THR A 169 15.89 24.87 -5.75
C THR A 169 14.44 25.33 -5.79
N ASP A 170 13.48 24.41 -5.85
CA ASP A 170 12.04 24.71 -5.82
C ASP A 170 11.64 25.23 -4.42
N GLU A 171 11.12 26.45 -4.36
CA GLU A 171 10.65 27.10 -3.13
C GLU A 171 9.60 26.25 -2.39
N LYS A 172 8.79 25.47 -3.10
CA LYS A 172 7.80 24.57 -2.48
C LYS A 172 8.45 23.43 -1.70
N ILE A 173 9.67 23.04 -2.04
CA ILE A 173 10.42 22.00 -1.34
C ILE A 173 11.29 22.64 -0.25
N ILE A 174 11.97 23.75 -0.56
CA ILE A 174 12.85 24.47 0.38
C ILE A 174 12.08 24.98 1.61
N SER A 175 10.85 25.45 1.42
CA SER A 175 10.02 25.98 2.51
C SER A 175 9.58 24.93 3.52
N ILE A 176 9.67 23.64 3.19
CA ILE A 176 9.27 22.54 4.07
C ILE A 176 10.41 22.22 5.03
N GLN A 177 10.26 22.67 6.27
CA GLN A 177 11.18 22.33 7.34
C GLN A 177 11.12 20.83 7.64
N ASN A 178 12.26 20.27 8.08
CA ASN A 178 12.34 18.88 8.53
C ASN A 178 11.93 17.84 7.48
N LEU A 179 12.09 18.14 6.19
CA LEU A 179 11.77 17.24 5.10
C LEU A 179 12.95 16.31 4.78
N TYR A 180 12.74 15.01 4.98
CA TYR A 180 13.74 13.98 4.73
C TYR A 180 13.16 12.79 4.00
N LYS A 181 13.96 12.20 3.11
CA LYS A 181 13.67 10.91 2.50
C LYS A 181 14.26 9.80 3.33
N ILE A 182 13.52 8.74 3.60
CA ILE A 182 14.03 7.53 4.24
C ILE A 182 13.89 6.38 3.26
N GLY A 183 14.98 5.67 2.98
CA GLY A 183 14.98 4.57 2.01
C GLY A 183 15.88 3.42 2.43
N TYR A 184 15.88 2.37 1.62
CA TYR A 184 16.73 1.18 1.79
C TYR A 184 17.45 0.83 0.49
N SER A 185 18.67 0.33 0.61
CA SER A 185 19.47 -0.16 -0.50
C SER A 185 20.28 -1.39 -0.09
N LYS A 186 20.42 -2.37 -0.99
CA LYS A 186 21.38 -3.47 -0.84
C LYS A 186 22.78 -3.12 -1.38
N ILE A 187 22.84 -2.14 -2.27
CA ILE A 187 24.09 -1.57 -2.78
C ILE A 187 24.47 -0.33 -1.96
N ASP A 188 25.68 0.16 -2.19
CA ASP A 188 26.17 1.41 -1.63
C ASP A 188 25.20 2.59 -1.86
N VAL A 189 25.06 3.46 -0.87
CA VAL A 189 24.03 4.52 -0.89
C VAL A 189 24.36 5.54 -1.98
N GLU A 190 25.63 5.88 -2.16
CA GLU A 190 26.12 6.81 -3.17
C GLU A 190 25.84 6.27 -4.58
N GLU A 191 25.99 4.97 -4.78
CA GLU A 191 25.62 4.31 -6.03
C GLU A 191 24.10 4.36 -6.28
N ARG A 192 23.30 4.08 -5.24
CA ARG A 192 21.82 4.10 -5.31
C ARG A 192 21.26 5.47 -5.69
N ILE A 193 21.91 6.55 -5.29
CA ILE A 193 21.43 7.94 -5.50
C ILE A 193 22.10 8.64 -6.68
N LYS A 194 22.95 7.95 -7.45
CA LYS A 194 23.75 8.56 -8.52
C LYS A 194 22.93 9.31 -9.58
N ASN A 195 21.70 8.86 -9.84
CA ASN A 195 20.78 9.46 -10.81
C ASN A 195 19.61 10.22 -10.15
N ALA A 196 19.73 10.62 -8.88
CA ALA A 196 18.63 11.21 -8.12
C ALA A 196 17.96 12.41 -8.80
N GLU A 197 18.75 13.28 -9.43
CA GLU A 197 18.25 14.45 -10.17
C GLU A 197 17.27 14.12 -11.31
N LYS A 198 17.30 12.90 -11.85
CA LYS A 198 16.43 12.46 -12.96
C LYS A 198 15.31 11.53 -12.51
N GLU A 199 15.24 11.24 -11.21
CA GLU A 199 14.35 10.23 -10.66
C GLU A 199 13.24 10.88 -9.81
N PRO A 200 11.96 10.63 -10.14
CA PRO A 200 10.84 11.24 -9.42
C PRO A 200 10.83 10.96 -7.91
N THR A 201 11.30 9.78 -7.49
CA THR A 201 11.37 9.42 -6.06
C THR A 201 12.28 10.32 -5.23
N TYR A 202 13.20 11.06 -5.88
CA TYR A 202 14.08 12.04 -5.27
C TYR A 202 13.68 13.49 -5.59
N LEU A 203 12.41 13.70 -5.96
CA LEU A 203 11.84 15.02 -6.27
C LEU A 203 12.51 15.71 -7.47
N MET A 204 13.06 14.93 -8.41
CA MET A 204 13.75 15.45 -9.60
C MET A 204 14.89 16.42 -9.24
N ALA A 205 15.60 16.15 -8.15
CA ALA A 205 16.65 17.01 -7.63
C ALA A 205 17.83 16.22 -7.07
N PRO A 206 19.04 16.80 -7.04
CA PRO A 206 20.15 16.21 -6.30
C PRO A 206 19.81 16.07 -4.82
N VAL A 207 20.47 15.13 -4.14
CA VAL A 207 20.23 14.83 -2.74
C VAL A 207 21.53 14.82 -1.95
N ARG A 208 21.44 14.97 -0.63
CA ARG A 208 22.55 14.85 0.32
C ARG A 208 22.25 13.73 1.31
N ILE A 209 23.19 12.81 1.50
CA ILE A 209 23.11 11.83 2.58
C ILE A 209 23.20 12.57 3.92
N GLN A 210 22.27 12.30 4.82
CA GLN A 210 22.24 12.80 6.20
C GLN A 210 22.67 11.71 7.19
N GLY A 211 22.33 10.46 6.89
CA GLY A 211 22.80 9.30 7.64
C GLY A 211 22.58 8.02 6.86
N ALA A 212 23.34 6.98 7.22
CA ALA A 212 23.20 5.64 6.69
C ALA A 212 23.50 4.61 7.79
N TRP A 213 22.64 3.60 7.92
CA TRP A 213 22.72 2.56 8.94
C TRP A 213 22.75 1.20 8.27
N LYS A 214 23.82 0.46 8.52
CA LYS A 214 23.94 -0.92 8.07
C LYS A 214 22.97 -1.81 8.84
N CYS A 215 22.24 -2.65 8.13
CA CYS A 215 21.30 -3.62 8.69
C CYS A 215 21.39 -4.95 7.95
N PHE A 216 20.97 -6.02 8.62
CA PHE A 216 21.04 -7.39 8.13
C PHE A 216 19.63 -7.98 8.08
N ASN A 217 19.36 -8.90 7.15
CA ASN A 217 18.04 -9.55 6.99
C ASN A 217 16.84 -8.60 6.83
N MET A 218 17.06 -7.37 6.36
CA MET A 218 15.99 -6.37 6.22
C MET A 218 15.11 -6.66 4.99
N ASN A 219 13.80 -6.74 5.20
CA ASN A 219 12.83 -6.76 4.11
C ASN A 219 12.44 -5.31 3.73
N PRO A 220 12.82 -4.83 2.52
CA PRO A 220 12.57 -3.44 2.11
C PRO A 220 11.10 -3.04 2.15
N HIS A 221 10.20 -3.98 1.80
CA HIS A 221 8.77 -3.72 1.77
C HIS A 221 8.18 -3.59 3.18
N LYS A 222 8.66 -4.40 4.13
CA LYS A 222 8.26 -4.28 5.54
C LYS A 222 8.76 -2.96 6.14
N LEU A 223 9.99 -2.56 5.83
CA LEU A 223 10.53 -1.27 6.28
C LEU A 223 9.68 -0.10 5.77
N GLU A 224 9.36 -0.09 4.47
CA GLU A 224 8.51 0.95 3.86
C GLU A 224 7.16 1.01 4.58
N GLN A 225 6.54 -0.15 4.83
CA GLN A 225 5.28 -0.22 5.56
C GLN A 225 5.38 0.28 7.01
N LEU A 226 6.48 0.00 7.71
CA LEU A 226 6.71 0.49 9.07
C LEU A 226 6.89 1.99 9.11
N LEU A 227 7.72 2.55 8.22
CA LEU A 227 7.91 3.99 8.11
C LEU A 227 6.59 4.69 7.79
N HIS A 228 5.78 4.13 6.90
CA HIS A 228 4.45 4.64 6.62
C HIS A 228 3.48 4.54 7.80
N ASN A 229 3.53 3.46 8.57
CA ASN A 229 2.69 3.33 9.75
C ASN A 229 3.12 4.30 10.86
N PHE A 230 4.43 4.55 10.99
CA PHE A 230 5.00 5.36 12.04
C PHE A 230 4.93 6.86 11.73
N PHE A 231 5.32 7.27 10.52
CA PHE A 231 5.37 8.67 10.07
C PHE A 231 4.24 9.05 9.09
N GLY A 232 3.25 8.18 8.85
CA GLY A 232 2.28 8.35 7.76
C GLY A 232 1.51 9.66 7.78
N ASN A 233 1.22 10.21 8.95
CA ASN A 233 0.54 11.50 9.11
C ASN A 233 1.45 12.71 8.79
N SER A 234 2.76 12.48 8.67
CA SER A 234 3.77 13.45 8.30
C SER A 234 4.42 13.14 6.95
N CYS A 235 3.77 12.30 6.12
CA CYS A 235 4.23 12.01 4.77
C CYS A 235 4.06 13.25 3.88
N LEU A 236 5.05 13.56 3.05
CA LEU A 236 4.96 14.63 2.07
C LEU A 236 3.86 14.32 1.05
N GLU A 237 2.92 15.24 0.88
CA GLU A 237 1.90 15.19 -0.17
C GLU A 237 2.26 16.16 -1.30
N LEU A 238 3.21 15.75 -2.16
CA LEU A 238 3.65 16.55 -3.30
C LEU A 238 3.70 15.69 -4.57
N ASP A 239 3.19 16.26 -5.67
CA ASP A 239 3.30 15.67 -7.00
C ASP A 239 4.51 16.23 -7.75
N VAL A 240 5.30 15.34 -8.33
CA VAL A 240 6.38 15.68 -9.25
C VAL A 240 6.13 15.07 -10.62
N PHE A 241 6.71 15.69 -11.65
CA PHE A 241 6.59 15.21 -13.02
C PHE A 241 7.96 14.78 -13.52
N ASP A 242 8.02 13.63 -14.17
CA ASP A 242 9.25 13.22 -14.86
C ASP A 242 9.48 14.01 -16.15
N GLU A 243 10.62 13.81 -16.80
CA GLU A 243 10.98 14.46 -18.07
C GLU A 243 9.96 14.20 -19.20
N LYS A 244 9.14 13.14 -19.07
CA LYS A 244 8.08 12.78 -20.03
C LYS A 244 6.73 13.39 -19.66
N GLY A 245 6.67 14.22 -18.62
CA GLY A 245 5.45 14.84 -18.11
C GLY A 245 4.52 13.86 -17.39
N LYS A 246 4.99 12.68 -16.99
CA LYS A 246 4.19 11.75 -16.19
C LYS A 246 4.24 12.15 -14.73
N ARG A 247 3.07 12.22 -14.10
CA ARG A 247 2.91 12.52 -12.68
C ARG A 247 3.33 11.34 -11.80
N HIS A 248 4.07 11.65 -10.74
CA HIS A 248 4.48 10.74 -9.68
C HIS A 248 4.27 11.40 -8.32
N SER A 249 3.98 10.59 -7.29
CA SER A 249 3.82 11.06 -5.92
C SER A 249 4.72 10.22 -5.00
N PRO A 250 5.92 10.73 -4.67
CA PRO A 250 6.88 10.02 -3.83
C PRO A 250 6.34 9.84 -2.42
N ARG A 251 6.43 8.62 -1.89
CA ARG A 251 5.86 8.22 -0.60
C ARG A 251 6.89 8.11 0.52
N GLU A 252 8.16 8.14 0.17
CA GLU A 252 9.28 7.88 1.07
C GLU A 252 9.82 9.17 1.72
N TRP A 253 9.07 10.26 1.68
CA TRP A 253 9.45 11.57 2.21
C TRP A 253 8.59 11.93 3.43
N PHE A 254 9.22 12.29 4.53
CA PHE A 254 8.59 12.52 5.82
C PHE A 254 9.03 13.85 6.41
N ILE A 255 8.11 14.51 7.11
CA ILE A 255 8.30 15.78 7.81
C ILE A 255 8.49 15.46 9.29
N ALA A 256 9.75 15.30 9.71
CA ALA A 256 10.13 14.98 11.09
C ALA A 256 11.56 15.46 11.39
N PRO A 257 11.88 15.91 12.62
CA PRO A 257 13.24 16.30 12.98
C PRO A 257 14.23 15.16 12.72
N ILE A 258 15.46 15.49 12.35
CA ILE A 258 16.46 14.48 12.01
C ILE A 258 16.73 13.55 13.19
N GLU A 259 16.79 14.10 14.40
CA GLU A 259 17.05 13.34 15.64
C GLU A 259 15.95 12.31 15.90
N VAL A 260 14.70 12.63 15.54
CA VAL A 260 13.56 11.72 15.65
C VAL A 260 13.62 10.62 14.60
N ILE A 261 14.05 10.97 13.38
CA ILE A 261 14.26 9.97 12.32
C ILE A 261 15.37 9.00 12.72
N GLU A 262 16.49 9.50 13.24
CA GLU A 262 17.60 8.67 13.74
C GLU A 262 17.12 7.74 14.86
N GLN A 263 16.41 8.26 15.85
CA GLN A 263 15.84 7.47 16.93
C GLN A 263 14.85 6.41 16.41
N ALA A 264 14.01 6.76 15.43
CA ALA A 264 13.08 5.80 14.82
C ALA A 264 13.82 4.68 14.09
N ILE A 265 14.92 4.99 13.37
CA ILE A 265 15.74 3.99 12.70
C ILE A 265 16.39 3.04 13.70
N GLU A 266 16.93 3.55 14.82
CA GLU A 266 17.46 2.69 15.88
C GLU A 266 16.40 1.76 16.46
N LEU A 267 15.20 2.29 16.71
CA LEU A 267 14.05 1.52 17.17
C LEU A 267 13.57 0.49 16.13
N ILE A 268 13.69 0.77 14.84
CA ILE A 268 13.39 -0.18 13.76
C ILE A 268 14.41 -1.32 13.79
N ILE A 269 15.70 -0.98 13.82
CA ILE A 269 16.82 -1.94 13.80
C ILE A 269 16.78 -2.88 15.01
N ASN A 270 16.38 -2.39 16.18
CA ASN A 270 16.26 -3.21 17.39
C ASN A 270 14.86 -3.82 17.61
N GLY A 271 13.95 -3.67 16.64
CA GLY A 271 12.60 -4.24 16.70
C GLY A 271 11.63 -3.57 17.69
N LYS A 272 12.01 -2.47 18.36
CA LYS A 272 11.19 -1.82 19.39
C LYS A 272 10.25 -0.74 18.87
N ILE A 273 10.40 -0.27 17.63
CA ILE A 273 9.60 0.81 17.02
C ILE A 273 8.09 0.62 17.20
N ILE A 274 7.65 -0.64 17.23
CA ILE A 274 6.26 -1.04 17.38
C ILE A 274 5.63 -0.56 18.71
N ASN A 275 6.44 -0.38 19.76
CA ASN A 275 6.02 0.07 21.08
C ASN A 275 5.90 1.59 21.16
N TYR A 276 6.20 2.28 20.06
CA TYR A 276 6.22 3.73 19.99
C TYR A 276 5.34 4.23 18.84
N LYS A 277 4.98 5.51 18.91
CA LYS A 277 4.34 6.25 17.83
C LYS A 277 5.02 7.61 17.68
N PHE A 278 4.99 8.15 16.47
CA PHE A 278 5.39 9.52 16.24
C PHE A 278 4.24 10.46 16.64
N ASP A 279 4.55 11.40 17.52
CA ASP A 279 3.68 12.52 17.85
C ASP A 279 3.96 13.65 16.86
N THR A 280 3.04 13.86 15.92
CA THR A 280 3.16 14.88 14.87
C THR A 280 3.00 16.30 15.39
N GLU A 281 2.32 16.49 16.52
CA GLU A 281 2.10 17.82 17.10
C GLU A 281 3.37 18.30 17.83
N ASN A 282 3.94 17.43 18.65
CA ASN A 282 5.15 17.73 19.41
C ASN A 282 6.44 17.40 18.66
N MET A 283 6.34 16.71 17.51
CA MET A 283 7.46 16.25 16.69
C MET A 283 8.44 15.39 17.50
N THR A 284 7.92 14.41 18.25
CA THR A 284 8.71 13.51 19.12
C THR A 284 8.23 12.07 19.02
N ILE A 285 9.02 11.13 19.53
CA ILE A 285 8.60 9.74 19.71
C ILE A 285 8.03 9.55 21.11
N ILE A 286 6.82 8.98 21.20
CA ILE A 286 6.17 8.66 22.46
C ILE A 286 5.78 7.19 22.52
N GLY A 287 5.74 6.61 23.72
CA GLY A 287 5.30 5.23 23.93
C GLY A 287 3.83 5.04 23.54
N LYS A 288 3.49 3.88 22.99
CA LYS A 288 2.10 3.45 22.86
C LYS A 288 1.65 2.89 24.22
N CYS A 289 0.57 3.48 24.76
CA CYS A 289 -0.13 2.94 25.92
C CYS A 289 -1.04 1.77 25.52
#